data_AF-A0A9K3HAX0-F1
#
_entry.id   AF-A0A9K3HAX0-F1
#
_cell.length_a   1.000
_cell.length_b   1.000
_cell.length_c   1.000
_cell.angle_alpha   90.00
_cell.angle_beta   90.00
_cell.angle_gamma   90.00
#
_symmetry.space_group_name_H-M   'P 1'
#
loop_
_entity.id
_entity.type
_entity.pdbx_description
1 polymer ?
#
loop_
_entity_poly.entity_id
_entity_poly.type
_entity_poly.pdbx_seq_one_letter_code
_entity_poly.pdbx_strand_id
1 'polypeptide(L)' 'MLVMEAMKMEHVIKAPSSGIVSGLQVTLGQQVSDNSVLFNVKAA' A
#
# COMPACT_ATOMS: atom_id res chain seq x y z
N MET A 1 7.01 -0.58 -1.86
CA MET A 1 6.10 -1.57 -2.47
C MET A 1 5.33 -2.22 -1.33
N LEU A 2 4.06 -2.55 -1.53
CA LEU A 2 3.22 -3.25 -0.55
C LEU A 2 2.69 -4.54 -1.17
N VAL A 3 2.43 -5.55 -0.35
CA VAL A 3 1.74 -6.78 -0.77
C VAL A 3 0.46 -6.88 0.07
N MET A 4 -0.66 -7.14 -0.60
CA MET A 4 -1.97 -7.31 0.02
C MET A 4 -2.55 -8.65 -0.40
N GLU A 5 -3.16 -9.38 0.52
CA GLU A 5 -3.88 -10.60 0.20
C GLU A 5 -5.38 -10.30 0.06
N ALA A 6 -6.00 -10.80 -1.00
CA ALA A 6 -7.43 -10.78 -1.18
C ALA A 6 -7.90 -12.11 -1.77
N MET A 7 -8.80 -12.81 -1.10
CA MET A 7 -9.41 -14.06 -1.59
C MET A 7 -8.38 -15.12 -2.02
N LYS A 8 -7.33 -15.34 -1.22
CA LYS A 8 -6.21 -16.27 -1.49
C LYS A 8 -5.26 -15.82 -2.61
N MET A 9 -5.37 -14.57 -3.06
CA MET A 9 -4.51 -13.99 -4.10
C MET A 9 -3.67 -12.86 -3.52
N GLU A 10 -2.38 -12.84 -3.86
CA GLU A 10 -1.49 -11.75 -3.50
C GLU A 10 -1.53 -10.66 -4.59
N HIS A 11 -1.72 -9.42 -4.16
CA HIS A 11 -1.72 -8.23 -4.99
C HIS A 11 -0.52 -7.37 -4.63
N VAL A 12 0.36 -7.15 -5.62
CA VAL A 12 1.52 -6.28 -5.47
C VAL A 12 1.13 -4.85 -5.82
N ILE A 13 1.19 -3.97 -4.83
CA ILE A 13 0.90 -2.55 -5.00
C ILE A 13 2.22 -1.80 -5.13
N LYS A 14 2.45 -1.24 -6.32
CA LYS A 14 3.62 -0.45 -6.67
C LYS A 14 3.33 1.03 -6.57
N ALA A 15 4.34 1.82 -6.24
CA ALA A 15 4.23 3.26 -6.31
C ALA A 15 4.07 3.69 -7.79
N PRO A 16 3.24 4.71 -8.08
CA PRO A 16 3.06 5.19 -9.46
C PRO A 16 4.30 5.88 -10.03
N SER A 17 5.21 6.35 -9.17
CA SER A 17 6.45 7.01 -9.53
C SER A 17 7.53 6.78 -8.46
N SER A 18 8.76 7.17 -8.79
CA SER A 18 9.86 7.21 -7.81
C SER A 18 9.61 8.29 -6.75
N GLY A 19 9.98 8.00 -5.52
CA GLY A 19 9.80 8.92 -4.39
C GLY A 19 10.09 8.26 -3.05
N ILE A 20 9.83 9.01 -1.98
CA ILE A 20 10.05 8.59 -0.60
C ILE A 20 8.70 8.36 0.07
N VAL A 21 8.53 7.22 0.75
CA VAL A 21 7.32 6.96 1.54
C VAL A 21 7.27 7.94 2.71
N SER A 22 6.23 8.77 2.76
CA SER A 22 6.04 9.80 3.79
C SER A 22 5.06 9.40 4.89
N GLY A 23 4.40 8.24 4.75
CA GLY A 23 3.55 7.66 5.79
C GLY A 23 2.97 6.31 5.38
N LEU A 24 2.85 5.39 6.34
CA LEU A 24 2.19 4.10 6.21
C LEU A 24 0.96 4.09 7.13
N GLN A 25 -0.24 3.96 6.56
CA GLN A 25 -1.52 4.03 7.29
C GLN A 25 -2.10 2.65 7.61
N VAL A 26 -1.28 1.61 7.50
CA VAL A 26 -1.68 0.23 7.73
C VAL A 26 -0.64 -0.52 8.54
N THR A 27 -1.09 -1.50 9.32
CA THR A 27 -0.22 -2.48 9.99
C THR A 27 -0.27 -3.83 9.27
N LEU A 28 0.71 -4.69 9.53
CA LEU A 28 0.71 -6.06 9.00
C LEU A 28 -0.56 -6.81 9.44
N GLY A 29 -1.17 -7.54 8.51
CA GLY A 29 -2.40 -8.31 8.73
C GLY A 29 -3.67 -7.45 8.90
N GLN A 30 -3.58 -6.12 8.83
CA GLN A 30 -4.76 -5.26 8.91
C GLN A 30 -5.66 -5.48 7.70
N GLN A 31 -6.94 -5.72 7.96
CA GLN A 31 -7.95 -5.75 6.91
C GLN A 31 -8.22 -4.33 6.41
N VAL A 32 -8.25 -4.17 5.09
CA VAL A 32 -8.50 -2.89 4.42
C VAL A 32 -9.71 -3.01 3.51
N SER A 33 -10.49 -1.93 3.41
CA SER A 33 -11.64 -1.84 2.51
C SER A 33 -11.27 -1.10 1.22
N ASP A 34 -12.10 -1.23 0.19
CA ASP A 34 -11.97 -0.43 -1.02
C ASP A 34 -11.82 1.06 -0.71
N ASN A 35 -10.98 1.74 -1.50
CA ASN A 35 -10.69 3.18 -1.35
C ASN A 35 -9.95 3.59 -0.05
N SER A 36 -9.42 2.64 0.71
CA SER A 36 -8.54 2.94 1.87
C SER A 36 -7.18 3.48 1.41
N VAL A 37 -6.68 4.50 2.09
CA VAL A 37 -5.32 5.00 1.86
C VAL A 37 -4.33 4.08 2.56
N LEU A 38 -3.37 3.52 1.81
CA LEU A 38 -2.38 2.58 2.35
C LEU A 38 -1.08 3.28 2.74
N PHE A 39 -0.54 4.11 1.85
CA PHE A 39 0.68 4.87 2.08
C PHE A 39 0.74 6.11 1.18
N ASN A 40 1.51 7.11 1.61
CA ASN A 40 1.79 8.31 0.82
C ASN A 40 3.22 8.27 0.28
N VAL A 41 3.41 8.75 -0.95
CA VAL A 41 4.73 8.89 -1.57
C VAL A 41 4.95 10.37 -1.90
N LYS A 42 6.06 10.93 -1.43
CA LYS A 42 6.54 12.26 -1.83
C LYS A 42 7.49 12.09 -3.01
N ALA A 43 7.24 12.82 -4.09
CA ALA A 43 8.15 12.86 -5.23
C ALA A 43 9.55 13.32 -4.78
N ALA A 44 10.57 12.65 -5.31
CA ALA A 44 11.97 13.03 -5.12
C ALA A 44 12.35 14.21 -6.01
#